data_AF-A0A9C9Q2I0-F1
#
_entry.id   AF-A0A9C9Q2I0-F1
#
_cell.length_a   1.000
_cell.length_b   1.000
_cell.length_c   1.000
_cell.angle_alpha   90.00
_cell.angle_beta   90.00
_cell.angle_gamma   90.00
#
_symmetry.space_group_name_H-M   'P 1'
#
loop_
_entity.id
_entity.type
_entity.pdbx_description
1 polymer ?
#
loop_
_entity_poly.entity_id
_entity_poly.type
_entity_poly.pdbx_seq_one_letter_code
_entity_poly.pdbx_strand_id
1 'polypeptide(L)'
;VADSTADFTGSGLQGFEYSDLPITISNTQTLTMDDVLPNTDIISIARGEDMGIRLDGNLSSVNANIQLDAALAAGRFQAGDILVISDCVEGDIFAANSVSNGPGKVTIAHVNTVNTGNFLSKAYGPDAEVMALVNHIYFIGTGSSGQPALFRYALGNNGVMTAEELVEGVEDMQITYGEDTDGDRTANAYVDADTIGDMSQVVSTRVDFTLRSLEDNITASAGASGDRRLRRSFSSTTTIRNRVQ
;
A
#
# COMPACT_ATOMS: atom_id res chain seq x y z
N VAL A 1 6.26 18.48 -2.49
CA VAL A 1 5.77 18.56 -3.89
C VAL A 1 4.70 17.49 -4.01
N ALA A 2 3.60 17.72 -4.72
CA ALA A 2 2.59 16.68 -4.89
C ALA A 2 3.20 15.50 -5.66
N ASP A 3 2.90 14.28 -5.25
CA ASP A 3 3.32 13.10 -5.98
C ASP A 3 2.47 12.90 -7.23
N SER A 4 3.09 12.38 -8.29
CA SER A 4 2.41 11.98 -9.51
C SER A 4 1.61 10.71 -9.26
N THR A 5 0.42 10.58 -9.87
CA THR A 5 -0.35 9.34 -9.77
C THR A 5 0.33 8.13 -10.40
N ALA A 6 1.33 8.36 -11.27
CA ALA A 6 2.16 7.32 -11.89
C ALA A 6 2.91 6.44 -10.86
N ASP A 7 3.17 6.98 -9.68
CA ASP A 7 3.90 6.29 -8.62
C ASP A 7 3.06 5.19 -7.96
N PHE A 8 1.74 5.23 -8.20
CA PHE A 8 0.78 4.26 -7.66
C PHE A 8 0.22 3.33 -8.73
N THR A 9 0.57 3.52 -10.01
CA THR A 9 0.14 2.65 -11.10
C THR A 9 1.07 1.42 -11.18
N GLY A 10 0.87 0.46 -10.27
CA GLY A 10 1.65 -0.77 -10.17
C GLY A 10 0.86 -1.92 -9.55
N SER A 11 1.53 -3.05 -9.32
CA SER A 11 0.93 -4.18 -8.60
C SER A 11 0.51 -3.75 -7.20
N GLY A 12 -0.71 -4.10 -6.79
CA GLY A 12 -1.24 -3.79 -5.45
C GLY A 12 -0.47 -4.47 -4.30
N LEU A 13 0.43 -5.40 -4.63
CA LEU A 13 1.35 -6.05 -3.72
C LEU A 13 2.75 -6.04 -4.34
N GLN A 14 3.73 -5.64 -3.55
CA GLN A 14 5.14 -5.79 -3.89
C GLN A 14 5.92 -6.22 -2.64
N GLY A 15 6.86 -7.13 -2.82
CA GLY A 15 7.82 -7.53 -1.81
C GLY A 15 9.23 -7.11 -2.22
N PHE A 16 10.06 -6.79 -1.24
CA PHE A 16 11.46 -6.47 -1.46
C PHE A 16 12.32 -7.05 -0.34
N GLU A 17 13.49 -7.54 -0.72
CA GLU A 17 14.54 -7.93 0.19
C GLU A 17 15.36 -6.69 0.60
N TYR A 18 16.07 -6.76 1.74
CA TYR A 18 17.01 -5.69 2.13
C TYR A 18 18.02 -5.38 1.01
N SER A 19 18.44 -6.39 0.25
CA SER A 19 19.37 -6.25 -0.87
C SER A 19 18.84 -5.46 -2.06
N ASP A 20 17.51 -5.25 -2.15
CA ASP A 20 16.90 -4.49 -3.24
C ASP A 20 16.97 -2.97 -3.01
N LEU A 21 17.36 -2.52 -1.81
CA LEU A 21 17.50 -1.11 -1.49
C LEU A 21 18.65 -0.47 -2.29
N PRO A 22 18.50 0.80 -2.72
CA PRO A 22 17.38 1.70 -2.43
C PRO A 22 16.15 1.45 -3.33
N ILE A 23 14.96 1.54 -2.74
CA ILE A 23 13.68 1.46 -3.46
C ILE A 23 12.98 2.83 -3.47
N THR A 24 12.51 3.27 -4.63
CA THR A 24 11.71 4.50 -4.74
C THR A 24 10.27 4.20 -4.32
N ILE A 25 9.77 4.90 -3.29
CA ILE A 25 8.41 4.70 -2.78
C ILE A 25 7.43 5.80 -3.22
N SER A 26 7.98 6.93 -3.66
CA SER A 26 7.28 8.06 -4.29
C SER A 26 8.31 8.95 -4.98
N ASN A 27 7.86 9.93 -5.76
CA ASN A 27 8.75 10.88 -6.45
C ASN A 27 9.56 11.76 -5.49
N THR A 28 9.19 11.78 -4.21
CA THR A 28 9.80 12.60 -3.16
C THR A 28 10.43 11.77 -2.04
N GLN A 29 10.26 10.44 -2.04
CA GLN A 29 10.75 9.57 -0.99
C GLN A 29 11.36 8.29 -1.58
N THR A 30 12.54 7.98 -1.09
CA THR A 30 13.26 6.72 -1.35
C THR A 30 13.50 6.08 0.00
N LEU A 31 13.30 4.77 0.08
CA LEU A 31 13.70 3.96 1.23
C LEU A 31 15.11 3.45 0.95
N THR A 32 16.01 3.60 1.92
CA THR A 32 17.44 3.33 1.77
C THR A 32 17.95 2.33 2.80
N MET A 33 19.18 1.86 2.60
CA MET A 33 19.89 0.97 3.52
C MET A 33 20.06 1.54 4.94
N ASP A 34 20.00 2.86 5.10
CA ASP A 34 20.11 3.54 6.40
C ASP A 34 18.77 3.56 7.15
N ASP A 35 17.65 3.42 6.43
CA ASP A 35 16.30 3.45 7.00
C ASP A 35 15.87 2.06 7.52
N VAL A 36 16.37 1.00 6.87
CA VAL A 36 15.93 -0.39 7.08
C VAL A 36 17.01 -1.18 7.83
N LEU A 37 16.60 -2.06 8.75
CA LEU A 37 17.52 -2.96 9.42
C LEU A 37 18.02 -4.06 8.45
N PRO A 38 19.32 -4.37 8.46
CA PRO A 38 19.89 -5.40 7.59
C PRO A 38 19.23 -6.77 7.76
N ASN A 39 19.02 -7.46 6.63
CA ASN A 39 18.39 -8.78 6.54
C ASN A 39 16.92 -8.82 7.01
N THR A 40 16.20 -7.70 6.90
CA THR A 40 14.75 -7.66 7.12
C THR A 40 14.04 -7.28 5.83
N ASP A 41 12.82 -7.79 5.68
CA ASP A 41 12.07 -7.65 4.42
C ASP A 41 11.22 -6.38 4.43
N ILE A 42 10.76 -6.01 3.25
CA ILE A 42 9.88 -4.87 3.02
C ILE A 42 8.67 -5.34 2.22
N ILE A 43 7.48 -4.85 2.57
CA ILE A 43 6.24 -5.14 1.84
C ILE A 43 5.45 -3.86 1.59
N SER A 44 5.08 -3.65 0.33
CA SER A 44 4.22 -2.57 -0.14
C SER A 44 2.84 -3.14 -0.48
N ILE A 45 1.79 -2.50 0.03
CA ILE A 45 0.40 -2.90 -0.18
C ILE A 45 -0.41 -1.68 -0.59
N ALA A 46 -0.87 -1.67 -1.85
CA ALA A 46 -1.75 -0.67 -2.42
C ALA A 46 -3.13 -1.27 -2.75
N ARG A 47 -4.20 -0.62 -2.28
CA ARG A 47 -5.59 -1.05 -2.52
C ARG A 47 -6.56 0.14 -2.50
N GLY A 48 -7.75 -0.03 -3.09
CA GLY A 48 -8.87 0.85 -2.78
C GLY A 48 -9.38 0.64 -1.36
N GLU A 49 -9.88 1.70 -0.72
CA GLU A 49 -10.58 1.59 0.55
C GLU A 49 -11.82 0.69 0.45
N ASP A 50 -12.25 0.12 1.58
CA ASP A 50 -13.30 -0.92 1.58
C ASP A 50 -14.69 -0.37 1.21
N MET A 51 -14.91 0.94 1.28
CA MET A 51 -16.17 1.59 0.95
C MET A 51 -16.04 2.49 -0.29
N GLY A 52 -16.45 1.97 -1.44
CA GLY A 52 -16.60 2.78 -2.65
C GLY A 52 -17.88 3.63 -2.66
N ILE A 53 -17.92 4.63 -3.55
CA ILE A 53 -19.13 5.38 -3.89
C ILE A 53 -19.38 5.26 -5.37
N ARG A 54 -20.59 4.85 -5.74
CA ARG A 54 -20.98 4.72 -7.13
C ARG A 54 -21.10 6.07 -7.82
N LEU A 55 -20.78 6.07 -9.10
CA LEU A 55 -21.03 7.22 -9.95
C LEU A 55 -22.53 7.49 -10.07
N ASP A 56 -22.87 8.76 -10.06
CA ASP A 56 -24.25 9.27 -10.13
C ASP A 56 -24.37 10.37 -11.20
N GLY A 57 -23.36 10.54 -12.05
CA GLY A 57 -23.37 11.49 -13.14
C GLY A 57 -22.12 11.40 -14.01
N ASN A 58 -22.13 12.13 -15.13
CA ASN A 58 -21.05 12.15 -16.12
C ASN A 58 -20.63 10.76 -16.66
N LEU A 59 -21.59 9.85 -16.76
CA LEU A 59 -21.37 8.41 -17.03
C LEU A 59 -20.91 8.08 -18.46
N SER A 60 -21.15 8.99 -19.41
CA SER A 60 -20.94 8.74 -20.84
C SER A 60 -19.84 9.59 -21.46
N SER A 61 -19.23 10.49 -20.68
CA SER A 61 -18.23 11.43 -21.18
C SER A 61 -16.85 11.04 -20.66
N VAL A 62 -15.87 10.97 -21.56
CA VAL A 62 -14.47 10.94 -21.18
C VAL A 62 -14.02 12.39 -21.02
N ASN A 63 -14.13 12.92 -19.81
CA ASN A 63 -13.66 14.25 -19.45
C ASN A 63 -13.05 14.23 -18.03
N ALA A 64 -12.51 15.36 -17.59
CA ALA A 64 -11.80 15.48 -16.32
C ALA A 64 -12.72 15.65 -15.10
N ASN A 65 -13.94 15.12 -15.12
CA ASN A 65 -14.88 15.22 -14.00
C ASN A 65 -15.48 13.86 -13.65
N ILE A 66 -15.69 13.63 -12.37
CA ILE A 66 -16.44 12.49 -11.85
C ILE A 66 -17.55 13.03 -10.96
N GLN A 67 -18.76 12.50 -11.09
CA GLN A 67 -19.91 12.96 -10.31
C GLN A 67 -20.48 11.83 -9.47
N LEU A 68 -20.62 12.10 -8.17
CA LEU A 68 -21.11 11.18 -7.16
C LEU A 68 -22.36 11.76 -6.50
N ASP A 69 -23.19 10.90 -5.92
CA ASP A 69 -24.34 11.32 -5.12
C ASP A 69 -23.87 12.07 -3.87
N ALA A 70 -24.38 13.29 -3.65
CA ALA A 70 -23.93 14.11 -2.53
C ALA A 70 -24.30 13.56 -1.15
N ALA A 71 -25.39 12.80 -1.01
CA ALA A 71 -25.77 12.19 0.26
C ALA A 71 -24.76 11.11 0.70
N LEU A 72 -24.02 10.53 -0.24
CA LEU A 72 -22.97 9.54 0.04
C LEU A 72 -21.56 10.14 0.07
N ALA A 73 -21.27 11.13 -0.77
CA ALA A 73 -19.91 11.62 -1.00
C ALA A 73 -19.54 12.93 -0.29
N ALA A 74 -20.51 13.69 0.24
CA ALA A 74 -20.22 14.98 0.84
C ALA A 74 -19.25 14.85 2.03
N GLY A 75 -18.12 15.56 1.96
CA GLY A 75 -17.08 15.56 2.99
C GLY A 75 -16.20 14.29 3.02
N ARG A 76 -16.40 13.32 2.11
CA ARG A 76 -15.57 12.11 2.04
C ARG A 76 -14.23 12.32 1.33
N PHE A 77 -14.20 13.21 0.35
CA PHE A 77 -13.02 13.50 -0.45
C PHE A 77 -12.70 14.99 -0.43
N GLN A 78 -11.43 15.32 -0.63
CA GLN A 78 -10.89 16.68 -0.71
C GLN A 78 -9.86 16.80 -1.84
N ALA A 79 -9.46 18.04 -2.14
CA ALA A 79 -8.40 18.29 -3.10
C ALA A 79 -7.06 17.70 -2.61
N GLY A 80 -6.37 17.02 -3.51
CA GLY A 80 -5.10 16.33 -3.31
C GLY A 80 -5.23 14.84 -2.96
N ASP A 81 -6.44 14.34 -2.67
CA ASP A 81 -6.64 12.92 -2.41
C ASP A 81 -6.28 12.10 -3.65
N ILE A 82 -5.59 10.97 -3.43
CA ILE A 82 -5.36 9.96 -4.46
C ILE A 82 -6.49 8.95 -4.39
N LEU A 83 -7.19 8.79 -5.50
CA LEU A 83 -8.42 8.02 -5.60
C LEU A 83 -8.26 6.94 -6.67
N VAL A 84 -9.04 5.87 -6.51
CA VAL A 84 -9.22 4.80 -7.48
C VAL A 84 -10.65 4.85 -7.97
N ILE A 85 -10.85 4.83 -9.28
CA ILE A 85 -12.15 4.55 -9.89
C ILE A 85 -12.08 3.18 -10.56
N SER A 86 -13.03 2.29 -10.28
CA SER A 86 -13.02 0.95 -10.87
C SER A 86 -14.43 0.46 -11.13
N ASP A 87 -14.58 -0.32 -12.19
CA ASP A 87 -15.72 -1.22 -12.41
C ASP A 87 -15.22 -2.68 -12.47
N CYS A 88 -16.04 -3.59 -12.99
CA CYS A 88 -15.68 -5.00 -13.11
C CYS A 88 -14.64 -5.31 -14.20
N VAL A 89 -14.34 -4.35 -15.10
CA VAL A 89 -13.49 -4.54 -16.28
C VAL A 89 -12.19 -3.76 -16.19
N GLU A 90 -12.17 -2.57 -15.61
CA GLU A 90 -10.99 -1.70 -15.58
C GLU A 90 -11.02 -0.78 -14.36
N GLY A 91 -9.86 -0.26 -13.98
CA GLY A 91 -9.75 0.76 -12.95
C GLY A 91 -8.61 1.72 -13.25
N ASP A 92 -8.78 2.97 -12.85
CA ASP A 92 -7.80 4.04 -12.97
C ASP A 92 -7.50 4.65 -11.61
N ILE A 93 -6.25 5.09 -11.44
CA ILE A 93 -5.82 5.89 -10.29
C ILE A 93 -5.70 7.34 -10.75
N PHE A 94 -6.27 8.25 -9.98
CA PHE A 94 -6.23 9.69 -10.27
C PHE A 94 -6.17 10.50 -8.97
N ALA A 95 -5.63 11.71 -9.05
CA ALA A 95 -5.59 12.69 -7.97
C ALA A 95 -6.73 13.70 -8.16
N ALA A 96 -7.43 14.01 -7.08
CA ALA A 96 -8.49 15.00 -7.07
C ALA A 96 -7.89 16.42 -7.09
N ASN A 97 -7.98 17.12 -8.21
CA ASN A 97 -7.56 18.53 -8.29
C ASN A 97 -8.46 19.45 -7.48
N SER A 98 -9.76 19.17 -7.52
CA SER A 98 -10.74 19.86 -6.69
C SER A 98 -11.93 18.95 -6.43
N VAL A 99 -12.59 19.19 -5.30
CA VAL A 99 -13.84 18.51 -4.93
C VAL A 99 -14.87 19.60 -4.64
N SER A 100 -15.92 19.65 -5.45
CA SER A 100 -17.00 20.63 -5.35
C SER A 100 -18.27 19.96 -4.84
N ASN A 101 -18.81 20.47 -3.74
CA ASN A 101 -20.06 20.00 -3.14
C ASN A 101 -21.22 20.87 -3.65
N GLY A 102 -21.93 20.38 -4.66
CA GLY A 102 -23.10 21.05 -5.24
C GLY A 102 -24.43 20.46 -4.73
N PRO A 103 -25.57 21.08 -5.06
CA PRO A 103 -26.88 20.52 -4.76
C PRO A 103 -27.05 19.14 -5.43
N GLY A 104 -27.16 18.09 -4.62
CA GLY A 104 -27.39 16.71 -5.07
C GLY A 104 -26.19 15.98 -5.69
N LYS A 105 -25.07 16.67 -5.98
CA LYS A 105 -23.87 16.04 -6.56
C LYS A 105 -22.60 16.53 -5.88
N VAL A 106 -21.65 15.62 -5.71
CA VAL A 106 -20.23 15.96 -5.51
C VAL A 106 -19.52 15.78 -6.85
N THR A 107 -18.79 16.81 -7.30
CA THR A 107 -17.98 16.74 -8.52
C THR A 107 -16.50 16.75 -8.17
N ILE A 108 -15.77 15.73 -8.60
CA ILE A 108 -14.32 15.63 -8.46
C ILE A 108 -13.69 15.94 -9.82
N ALA A 109 -12.86 16.98 -9.88
CA ALA A 109 -12.12 17.30 -11.09
C ALA A 109 -10.72 16.66 -11.05
N HIS A 110 -10.24 16.11 -12.17
CA HIS A 110 -8.93 15.41 -12.27
C HIS A 110 -8.16 15.82 -13.54
N VAL A 111 -7.77 17.08 -13.62
CA VAL A 111 -7.01 17.64 -14.74
C VAL A 111 -5.52 17.26 -14.68
N ASN A 112 -4.82 17.45 -15.79
CA ASN A 112 -3.42 17.05 -16.04
C ASN A 112 -2.34 17.85 -15.28
N THR A 113 -2.68 18.56 -14.19
CA THR A 113 -1.68 19.29 -13.41
C THR A 113 -0.96 18.41 -12.38
N VAL A 114 -1.64 17.40 -11.85
CA VAL A 114 -1.09 16.38 -10.93
C VAL A 114 -1.43 14.94 -11.36
N ASN A 115 -2.07 14.80 -12.52
CA ASN A 115 -2.41 13.53 -13.15
C ASN A 115 -1.60 13.38 -14.44
N THR A 116 -1.40 12.14 -14.86
CA THR A 116 -0.70 11.79 -16.12
C THR A 116 -1.47 12.24 -17.39
N GLY A 117 -2.76 12.56 -17.26
CA GLY A 117 -3.60 13.05 -18.34
C GLY A 117 -4.87 13.76 -17.86
N ASN A 118 -5.67 14.27 -18.79
CA ASN A 118 -6.98 14.90 -18.53
C ASN A 118 -8.15 13.89 -18.55
N PHE A 119 -7.85 12.64 -18.88
CA PHE A 119 -8.84 11.61 -19.17
C PHE A 119 -8.44 10.33 -18.45
N LEU A 120 -9.46 9.62 -17.96
CA LEU A 120 -9.32 8.24 -17.53
C LEU A 120 -9.21 7.32 -18.76
N SER A 121 -8.92 6.04 -18.54
CA SER A 121 -8.82 5.03 -19.62
C SER A 121 -10.08 4.96 -20.48
N LYS A 122 -11.26 5.14 -19.87
CA LYS A 122 -12.58 5.07 -20.49
C LYS A 122 -13.62 5.93 -19.77
N ALA A 123 -14.83 5.95 -20.31
CA ALA A 123 -15.99 6.44 -19.58
C ALA A 123 -16.47 5.34 -18.61
N TYR A 124 -16.73 5.71 -17.37
CA TYR A 124 -17.18 4.79 -16.33
C TYR A 124 -18.70 4.86 -16.14
N GLY A 125 -19.31 3.67 -16.06
CA GLY A 125 -20.75 3.50 -15.90
C GLY A 125 -21.24 3.71 -14.45
N PRO A 126 -22.55 3.54 -14.21
CA PRO A 126 -23.15 3.68 -12.88
C PRO A 126 -22.77 2.55 -11.91
N ASP A 127 -22.19 1.46 -12.41
CA ASP A 127 -21.63 0.36 -11.62
C ASP A 127 -20.19 0.61 -11.17
N ALA A 128 -19.53 1.65 -11.69
CA ALA A 128 -18.21 2.04 -11.26
C ALA A 128 -18.25 2.74 -9.90
N GLU A 129 -17.21 2.51 -9.10
CA GLU A 129 -17.06 3.04 -7.75
C GLU A 129 -15.77 3.84 -7.62
N VAL A 130 -15.85 4.97 -6.89
CA VAL A 130 -14.69 5.76 -6.47
C VAL A 130 -14.36 5.43 -5.02
N MET A 131 -13.08 5.17 -4.76
CA MET A 131 -12.51 4.79 -3.48
C MET A 131 -11.26 5.65 -3.21
N ALA A 132 -10.97 5.99 -1.96
CA ALA A 132 -9.64 6.46 -1.60
C ALA A 132 -8.59 5.36 -1.86
N LEU A 133 -7.43 5.72 -2.41
CA LEU A 133 -6.29 4.81 -2.49
C LEU A 133 -5.63 4.73 -1.11
N VAL A 134 -5.43 3.50 -0.64
CA VAL A 134 -4.63 3.20 0.54
C VAL A 134 -3.34 2.55 0.07
N ASN A 135 -2.19 3.15 0.39
CA ASN A 135 -0.88 2.54 0.17
C ASN A 135 -0.09 2.53 1.49
N HIS A 136 0.39 1.35 1.88
CA HIS A 136 1.20 1.14 3.06
C HIS A 136 2.46 0.36 2.72
N ILE A 137 3.61 0.83 3.21
CA ILE A 137 4.89 0.14 3.07
C ILE A 137 5.44 -0.14 4.45
N TYR A 138 5.60 -1.41 4.79
CA TYR A 138 6.10 -1.86 6.10
C TYR A 138 7.55 -2.29 5.99
N PHE A 139 8.35 -1.93 6.98
CA PHE A 139 9.76 -2.27 7.09
C PHE A 139 10.20 -2.22 8.56
N ILE A 140 11.30 -2.88 8.89
CA ILE A 140 11.92 -2.76 10.21
C ILE A 140 13.02 -1.70 10.14
N GLY A 141 12.97 -0.73 11.05
CA GLY A 141 13.95 0.35 11.13
C GLY A 141 14.45 0.56 12.57
N THR A 142 15.28 1.57 12.77
CA THR A 142 15.70 1.98 14.11
C THR A 142 14.78 3.07 14.65
N GLY A 143 14.03 2.75 15.71
CA GLY A 143 13.14 3.64 16.43
C GLY A 143 13.85 4.81 17.10
N SER A 144 13.06 5.80 17.53
CA SER A 144 13.58 7.00 18.21
C SER A 144 14.32 6.71 19.52
N SER A 145 14.04 5.57 20.15
CA SER A 145 14.72 5.05 21.34
C SER A 145 16.05 4.34 21.06
N GLY A 146 16.42 4.18 19.77
CA GLY A 146 17.54 3.36 19.32
C GLY A 146 17.25 1.85 19.33
N GLN A 147 16.00 1.44 19.58
CA GLN A 147 15.57 0.04 19.46
C GLN A 147 15.05 -0.24 18.04
N PRO A 148 15.17 -1.48 17.55
CA PRO A 148 14.42 -1.94 16.39
C PRO A 148 12.92 -1.71 16.55
N ALA A 149 12.25 -1.27 15.49
CA ALA A 149 10.82 -1.05 15.48
C ALA A 149 10.21 -1.36 14.11
N LEU A 150 8.95 -1.78 14.10
CA LEU A 150 8.15 -1.86 12.89
C LEU A 150 7.70 -0.45 12.51
N PHE A 151 8.05 -0.04 11.29
CA PHE A 151 7.61 1.20 10.69
C PHE A 151 6.60 0.96 9.58
N ARG A 152 5.82 1.99 9.28
CA ARG A 152 4.96 2.05 8.10
C ARG A 152 5.05 3.41 7.44
N TYR A 153 5.36 3.45 6.15
CA TYR A 153 4.98 4.59 5.33
C TYR A 153 3.50 4.47 4.95
N ALA A 154 2.74 5.54 5.15
CA ALA A 154 1.34 5.63 4.73
C ALA A 154 1.14 6.77 3.72
N LEU A 155 0.33 6.49 2.70
CA LEU A 155 -0.08 7.49 1.71
C LEU A 155 -1.01 8.52 2.33
N GLY A 156 -0.62 9.78 2.26
CA GLY A 156 -1.39 10.93 2.67
C GLY A 156 -1.84 11.82 1.51
N ASN A 157 -2.40 12.97 1.88
CA ASN A 157 -2.88 13.97 0.91
C ASN A 157 -1.74 14.47 0.01
N ASN A 158 -2.06 14.77 -1.26
CA ASN A 158 -1.12 15.13 -2.32
C ASN A 158 -0.07 14.05 -2.62
N GLY A 159 -0.39 12.79 -2.34
CA GLY A 159 0.49 11.67 -2.61
C GLY A 159 1.72 11.59 -1.69
N VAL A 160 1.73 12.34 -0.58
CA VAL A 160 2.88 12.38 0.34
C VAL A 160 2.92 11.11 1.19
N MET A 161 4.04 10.37 1.14
CA MET A 161 4.28 9.22 2.01
C MET A 161 4.85 9.69 3.35
N THR A 162 4.21 9.32 4.46
CA THR A 162 4.68 9.66 5.82
C THR A 162 5.03 8.42 6.62
N ALA A 163 6.23 8.39 7.22
CA ALA A 163 6.67 7.31 8.09
C ALA A 163 6.06 7.42 9.49
N GLU A 164 5.61 6.28 10.01
CA GLU A 164 5.06 6.12 11.36
C GLU A 164 5.74 4.94 12.04
N GLU A 165 6.27 5.14 13.25
CA GLU A 165 6.72 4.05 14.13
C GLU A 165 5.48 3.39 14.74
N LEU A 166 5.26 2.09 14.47
CA LEU A 166 4.06 1.37 14.92
C LEU A 166 4.30 0.62 16.22
N VAL A 167 5.38 -0.16 16.27
CA VAL A 167 5.66 -1.08 17.37
C VAL A 167 7.16 -1.15 17.61
N GLU A 168 7.59 -0.72 18.79
CA GLU A 168 8.97 -0.89 19.26
C GLU A 168 9.25 -2.36 19.64
N GLY A 169 10.49 -2.79 19.46
CA GLY A 169 10.97 -4.12 19.84
C GLY A 169 10.75 -5.19 18.78
N VAL A 170 10.20 -4.85 17.61
CA VAL A 170 10.22 -5.75 16.44
C VAL A 170 11.61 -5.68 15.83
N GLU A 171 12.39 -6.75 15.95
CA GLU A 171 13.79 -6.79 15.49
C GLU A 171 13.97 -7.48 14.14
N ASP A 172 12.98 -8.23 13.68
CA ASP A 172 13.03 -8.93 12.40
C ASP A 172 11.62 -9.11 11.82
N MET A 173 11.52 -9.03 10.50
CA MET A 173 10.33 -9.32 9.70
C MET A 173 10.79 -10.06 8.44
N GLN A 174 10.27 -11.27 8.26
CA GLN A 174 10.51 -12.12 7.09
C GLN A 174 9.18 -12.44 6.42
N ILE A 175 9.13 -12.45 5.09
CA ILE A 175 7.90 -12.56 4.31
C ILE A 175 8.09 -13.55 3.19
N THR A 176 7.25 -14.58 3.19
CA THR A 176 7.17 -15.51 2.07
C THR A 176 5.81 -15.42 1.38
N TYR A 177 5.79 -15.63 0.08
CA TYR A 177 4.62 -15.45 -0.77
C TYR A 177 4.18 -16.80 -1.31
N GLY A 178 2.90 -17.11 -1.08
CA GLY A 178 2.25 -18.31 -1.59
C GLY A 178 1.94 -18.14 -3.07
N GLU A 179 2.79 -18.68 -3.94
CA GLU A 179 2.68 -18.64 -5.40
C GLU A 179 1.77 -19.76 -5.91
N ASP A 180 0.80 -19.40 -6.76
CA ASP A 180 -0.07 -20.31 -7.51
C ASP A 180 0.44 -20.45 -8.95
N THR A 181 1.04 -21.60 -9.21
CA THR A 181 1.69 -21.95 -10.48
C THR A 181 0.79 -22.76 -11.42
N ASP A 182 -0.39 -23.20 -10.96
CA ASP A 182 -1.32 -24.03 -11.75
C ASP A 182 -2.72 -23.40 -11.95
N GLY A 183 -2.99 -22.27 -11.30
CA GLY A 183 -4.18 -21.45 -11.48
C GLY A 183 -5.41 -21.93 -10.68
N ASP A 184 -5.24 -22.85 -9.73
CA ASP A 184 -6.33 -23.37 -8.91
C ASP A 184 -6.70 -22.48 -7.70
N ARG A 185 -5.99 -21.37 -7.53
CA ARG A 185 -6.08 -20.38 -6.44
C ARG A 185 -5.60 -20.88 -5.09
N THR A 186 -4.70 -21.86 -5.09
CA THR A 186 -4.03 -22.39 -3.91
C THR A 186 -2.53 -22.21 -4.06
N ALA A 187 -1.85 -21.83 -2.98
CA ALA A 187 -0.40 -21.73 -3.00
C ALA A 187 0.23 -23.12 -3.20
N ASN A 188 1.04 -23.29 -4.24
CA ASN A 188 1.83 -24.50 -4.46
C ASN A 188 3.16 -24.46 -3.68
N ALA A 189 3.74 -23.28 -3.52
CA ALA A 189 4.98 -23.03 -2.79
C ALA A 189 4.94 -21.68 -2.07
N TYR A 190 5.70 -21.56 -0.99
CA TYR A 190 6.00 -20.29 -0.34
C TYR A 190 7.45 -19.94 -0.64
N VAL A 191 7.67 -18.79 -1.26
CA VAL A 191 8.97 -18.37 -1.78
C VAL A 191 9.25 -16.89 -1.44
N ASP A 192 10.52 -16.49 -1.52
CA ASP A 192 10.99 -15.13 -1.23
C ASP A 192 10.66 -14.17 -2.38
N ALA A 193 10.64 -12.86 -2.12
CA ALA A 193 10.14 -11.88 -3.08
C ALA A 193 10.92 -11.85 -4.40
N ASP A 194 12.25 -11.99 -4.32
CA ASP A 194 13.19 -11.94 -5.44
C ASP A 194 13.12 -13.17 -6.37
N THR A 195 12.47 -14.24 -5.92
CA THR A 195 12.29 -15.47 -6.70
C THR A 195 11.03 -15.48 -7.57
N ILE A 196 10.09 -14.57 -7.32
CA ILE A 196 8.77 -14.55 -7.95
C ILE A 196 8.85 -13.83 -9.29
N GLY A 197 8.57 -14.56 -10.37
CA GLY A 197 8.56 -13.99 -11.72
C GLY A 197 7.35 -13.08 -11.98
N ASP A 198 6.21 -13.40 -11.37
CA ASP A 198 4.96 -12.64 -11.52
C ASP A 198 4.17 -12.59 -10.20
N MET A 199 4.16 -11.41 -9.56
CA MET A 199 3.38 -11.15 -8.34
C MET A 199 1.86 -11.32 -8.53
N SER A 200 1.36 -11.37 -9.77
CA SER A 200 -0.05 -11.65 -10.05
C SER A 200 -0.45 -13.08 -9.64
N GLN A 201 0.51 -14.01 -9.58
CA GLN A 201 0.33 -15.41 -9.18
C GLN A 201 0.31 -15.60 -7.66
N VAL A 202 0.56 -14.56 -6.86
CA VAL A 202 0.57 -14.68 -5.41
C VAL A 202 -0.87 -14.68 -4.87
N VAL A 203 -1.22 -15.73 -4.12
CA VAL A 203 -2.55 -15.92 -3.52
C VAL A 203 -2.55 -15.81 -1.99
N SER A 204 -1.39 -15.75 -1.34
CA SER A 204 -1.27 -15.51 0.10
C SER A 204 0.11 -14.98 0.48
N THR A 205 0.21 -14.33 1.63
CA THR A 205 1.48 -13.97 2.26
C THR A 205 1.58 -14.61 3.63
N ARG A 206 2.76 -15.07 4.00
CA ARG A 206 3.12 -15.41 5.38
C ARG A 206 4.14 -14.39 5.86
N VAL A 207 3.85 -13.78 7.00
CA VAL A 207 4.72 -12.81 7.67
C VAL A 207 5.15 -13.40 9.00
N ASP A 208 6.46 -13.48 9.20
CA ASP A 208 7.10 -13.93 10.42
C ASP A 208 7.80 -12.74 11.09
N PHE A 209 7.40 -12.43 12.32
CA PHE A 209 8.02 -11.39 13.14
C PHE A 209 8.82 -12.00 14.27
N THR A 210 9.99 -11.43 14.57
CA THR A 210 10.68 -11.66 15.84
C THR A 210 10.65 -10.39 16.68
N LEU A 211 10.07 -10.50 17.87
CA LEU A 211 10.04 -9.44 18.86
C LEU A 211 11.05 -9.72 19.96
N ARG A 212 11.68 -8.67 20.47
CA ARG A 212 12.58 -8.71 21.63
C ARG A 212 12.06 -7.84 22.78
N SER A 213 12.36 -8.22 24.02
CA SER A 213 12.16 -7.35 25.18
C SER A 213 12.89 -6.03 25.00
N LEU A 214 12.30 -4.91 25.44
CA LEU A 214 12.91 -3.58 25.36
C LEU A 214 14.10 -3.40 26.31
N GLU A 215 14.09 -4.14 27.42
CA GLU A 215 15.19 -4.24 28.36
C GLU A 215 16.07 -5.46 28.06
N ASP A 216 17.34 -5.33 28.41
CA ASP A 216 18.32 -6.41 28.41
C ASP A 216 18.36 -7.13 29.78
N ASN A 217 19.06 -8.26 29.89
CA ASN A 217 19.19 -9.08 31.10
C ASN A 217 17.87 -9.72 31.60
N ILE A 218 16.93 -9.95 30.69
CA ILE A 218 15.70 -10.69 30.97
C ILE A 218 15.95 -12.20 30.98
N THR A 219 16.91 -12.68 30.20
CA THR A 219 17.24 -14.11 30.11
C THR A 219 18.49 -14.49 30.92
N ALA A 220 18.52 -15.72 31.44
CA ALA A 220 19.63 -16.22 32.24
C ALA A 220 20.92 -16.48 31.44
N SER A 221 20.86 -16.57 30.12
CA SER A 221 22.00 -16.75 29.23
C SER A 221 21.93 -15.77 28.05
N ALA A 222 23.08 -15.38 27.54
CA ALA A 222 23.16 -14.55 26.34
C ALA A 222 22.69 -15.33 25.11
N GLY A 223 21.97 -14.66 24.22
CA GLY A 223 21.58 -15.16 22.90
C GLY A 223 22.72 -15.05 21.88
N ALA A 224 22.43 -15.41 20.63
CA ALA A 224 23.41 -15.40 19.53
C ALA A 224 24.02 -14.01 19.30
N SER A 225 23.24 -12.95 19.51
CA SER A 225 23.69 -11.55 19.40
C SER A 225 24.50 -11.05 20.60
N GLY A 226 24.73 -11.88 21.62
CA GLY A 226 25.47 -11.54 22.84
C GLY A 226 24.64 -10.81 23.91
N ASP A 227 23.44 -10.35 23.59
CA ASP A 227 22.50 -9.77 24.56
C ASP A 227 21.74 -10.85 25.35
N ARG A 228 21.07 -10.45 26.43
CA ARG A 228 20.21 -11.30 27.27
C ARG A 228 18.74 -10.86 27.18
N ARG A 229 18.30 -10.52 25.96
CA ARG A 229 16.92 -10.14 25.68
C ARG A 229 16.05 -11.37 25.46
N LEU A 230 14.81 -11.32 25.96
CA LEU A 230 13.82 -12.34 25.65
C LEU A 230 13.32 -12.11 24.22
N ARG A 231 13.34 -13.15 23.38
CA ARG A 231 12.81 -13.12 22.01
C ARG A 231 11.59 -14.00 21.87
N ARG A 232 10.63 -13.58 21.05
CA ARG A 232 9.44 -14.36 20.68
C ARG A 232 9.13 -14.15 19.21
N SER A 233 8.91 -15.25 18.51
CA SER A 233 8.51 -15.22 17.11
C SER A 233 7.02 -15.45 16.95
N PHE A 234 6.41 -14.72 16.02
CA PHE A 234 4.99 -14.81 15.68
C PHE A 234 4.87 -14.94 14.17
N SER A 235 4.00 -15.84 13.72
CA SER A 235 3.71 -16.05 12.30
C SER A 235 2.25 -15.76 12.01
N SER A 236 1.97 -15.06 10.92
CA SER A 236 0.62 -14.84 10.41
C SER A 236 0.57 -15.16 8.92
N THR A 237 -0.48 -15.85 8.48
CA THR A 237 -0.71 -16.14 7.05
C THR A 237 -2.04 -15.53 6.63
N THR A 238 -2.00 -14.72 5.58
CA THR A 238 -3.18 -14.01 5.05
C THR A 238 -3.35 -14.34 3.58
N THR A 239 -4.56 -14.76 3.20
CA THR A 239 -4.92 -14.96 1.78
C THR A 239 -5.18 -13.63 1.10
N ILE A 240 -4.69 -13.48 -0.13
CA ILE A 240 -4.86 -12.28 -0.94
C ILE A 240 -5.88 -12.58 -2.02
N ARG A 241 -6.82 -11.66 -2.22
CA ARG A 241 -7.69 -11.69 -3.40
C ARG A 241 -7.11 -10.72 -4.41
N ASN A 242 -6.26 -11.20 -5.29
CA ASN A 242 -5.82 -10.39 -6.42
C ASN A 242 -6.91 -10.37 -7.49
N ARG A 243 -6.99 -9.26 -8.25
CA ARG A 243 -7.93 -9.16 -9.37
C ARG A 243 -7.38 -9.94 -10.55
N VAL A 244 -8.16 -10.90 -11.04
CA VAL A 244 -7.82 -11.69 -12.24
C VAL A 244 -7.95 -10.79 -13.47
N GLN A 245 -6.89 -10.70 -14.28
CA GLN A 245 -6.93 -10.07 -15.61
C GLN A 245 -7.46 -11.05 -16.65
#